data_AF-A0A652NQH3-F1
#
_entry.id   AF-A0A652NQH3-F1
#
_cell.length_a   1.000
_cell.length_b   1.000
_cell.length_c   1.000
_cell.angle_alpha   90.00
_cell.angle_beta   90.00
_cell.angle_gamma   90.00
#
_symmetry.space_group_name_H-M   'P 1'
#
loop_
_entity.id
_entity.type
_entity.pdbx_description
1 polymer ?
#
loop_
_entity_poly.entity_id
_entity_poly.type
_entity_poly.pdbx_seq_one_letter_code
_entity_poly.pdbx_strand_id
1 'polypeptide(L)'
;MTAAPAPAARARDLTAGLATNGRIDECFDLWRRPDVATPGNLAWLDRLAWRALDAGDLGLGGDYGRLFAFARWRSGLDPQGRPAPAGEGALPPLPVPYLSVAKLRHDIEQFRHLRGRGLLGSGFDTVIDRYRRIADRLAEQGASGQVPLTGADDEAIGQVYNRLVHVGTAPRLERALSDGWDPAEVEERYLGDQAGVVVIDDLLTPQALESLRSFCLESTVWSANRYAHGRLGAFFRDGFNCPLLLQIAQELRDALPRVIGARYPLRQLWAFKNGHLLPPGGNTHADFAAVNVNFWITPTEANLDPSSGGLLVHRADAPPDWDFATYNGSPEVIGSYLRSRDVRSVEIPYRANRAVVFNSDLFHATAGVRFKPGYENRRINITMLYGERADDVHHRNPQADPEIGARTAATAAGGAWRSAAFARARGTRR
;
A
#
# COMPACT_ATOMS: atom_id res chain seq x y z
N MET A 1 -36.24 -30.48 10.18
CA MET A 1 -35.90 -29.22 10.87
C MET A 1 -34.44 -28.91 10.59
N THR A 2 -34.16 -28.02 9.65
CA THR A 2 -32.80 -27.53 9.41
C THR A 2 -32.41 -26.63 10.58
N ALA A 3 -31.37 -26.99 11.32
CA ALA A 3 -30.85 -26.17 12.40
C ALA A 3 -30.50 -24.78 11.85
N ALA A 4 -30.92 -23.73 12.55
CA ALA A 4 -30.57 -22.36 12.17
C ALA A 4 -29.04 -22.25 12.03
N PRO A 5 -28.51 -21.63 10.95
CA PRO A 5 -27.07 -21.54 10.76
C PRO A 5 -26.42 -20.81 11.93
N ALA A 6 -25.23 -21.26 12.33
CA ALA A 6 -24.45 -20.62 13.38
C ALA A 6 -24.28 -19.10 13.06
N PRO A 7 -24.26 -18.21 14.06
CA PRO A 7 -24.22 -16.75 13.86
C PRO A 7 -23.17 -16.26 12.85
N ALA A 8 -22.01 -16.93 12.81
CA ALA A 8 -20.94 -16.63 11.87
C ALA A 8 -21.27 -16.95 10.39
N ALA A 9 -22.01 -18.03 10.11
CA ALA A 9 -22.43 -18.39 8.76
C ALA A 9 -23.46 -17.39 8.22
N ARG A 10 -24.45 -17.02 9.05
CA ARG A 10 -25.44 -16.00 8.70
C ARG A 10 -24.80 -14.64 8.40
N ALA A 11 -23.77 -14.26 9.18
CA ALA A 11 -23.04 -13.02 8.94
C ALA A 11 -22.31 -13.02 7.59
N ARG A 12 -21.69 -14.14 7.20
CA ARG A 12 -21.02 -14.30 5.90
C ARG A 12 -22.00 -14.20 4.73
N ASP A 13 -23.12 -14.90 4.81
CA ASP A 13 -24.13 -14.91 3.74
C ASP A 13 -24.74 -13.52 3.55
N LEU A 14 -25.08 -12.84 4.64
CA LEU A 14 -25.58 -11.46 4.61
C LEU A 14 -24.54 -10.51 4.03
N THR A 15 -23.27 -10.65 4.44
CA THR A 15 -22.18 -9.80 3.94
C THR A 15 -21.98 -9.98 2.44
N ALA A 16 -21.95 -11.22 1.96
CA ALA A 16 -21.79 -11.50 0.53
C ALA A 16 -22.98 -10.95 -0.28
N GLY A 17 -24.20 -11.17 0.20
CA GLY A 17 -25.42 -10.65 -0.46
C GLY A 17 -25.47 -9.13 -0.50
N LEU A 18 -25.15 -8.43 0.59
CA LEU A 18 -25.13 -6.98 0.62
C LEU A 18 -24.03 -6.40 -0.28
N ALA A 19 -22.83 -7.00 -0.27
CA ALA A 19 -21.73 -6.58 -1.12
C ALA A 19 -22.08 -6.66 -2.62
N THR A 20 -22.66 -7.77 -3.07
CA THR A 20 -23.06 -7.93 -4.48
C THR A 20 -24.17 -6.97 -4.93
N ASN A 21 -24.90 -6.38 -3.98
CA ASN A 21 -25.92 -5.38 -4.24
C ASN A 21 -25.43 -3.94 -4.00
N GLY A 22 -24.13 -3.71 -3.81
CA GLY A 22 -23.55 -2.38 -3.57
C GLY A 22 -23.92 -1.77 -2.21
N ARG A 23 -24.29 -2.60 -1.23
CA ARG A 23 -24.80 -2.21 0.09
C ARG A 23 -23.85 -2.62 1.22
N ILE A 24 -22.55 -2.69 0.96
CA ILE A 24 -21.55 -3.17 1.94
C ILE A 24 -21.53 -2.30 3.21
N ASP A 25 -21.91 -1.03 3.13
CA ASP A 25 -21.89 -0.11 4.28
C ASP A 25 -22.82 -0.57 5.41
N GLU A 26 -23.88 -1.32 5.09
CA GLU A 26 -24.79 -1.92 6.06
C GLU A 26 -24.13 -3.06 6.87
N CYS A 27 -22.94 -3.53 6.47
CA CYS A 27 -22.21 -4.56 7.19
C CYS A 27 -21.35 -4.00 8.33
N PHE A 28 -21.06 -2.70 8.39
CA PHE A 28 -20.05 -2.18 9.34
C PHE A 28 -20.44 -2.45 10.80
N ASP A 29 -21.68 -2.19 11.18
CA ASP A 29 -22.15 -2.43 12.55
C ASP A 29 -22.18 -3.92 12.90
N LEU A 30 -22.52 -4.78 11.93
CA LEU A 30 -22.42 -6.23 12.11
C LEU A 30 -20.97 -6.67 12.38
N TRP A 31 -20.01 -6.10 11.66
CA TRP A 31 -18.59 -6.43 11.76
C TRP A 31 -17.84 -5.68 12.87
N ARG A 32 -18.50 -4.79 13.61
CA ARG A 32 -17.99 -4.30 14.91
C ARG A 32 -18.00 -5.39 15.97
N ARG A 33 -18.93 -6.34 15.88
CA ARG A 33 -19.17 -7.34 16.91
C ARG A 33 -18.02 -8.36 17.00
N PRO A 34 -17.45 -8.64 18.18
CA PRO A 34 -16.34 -9.58 18.34
C PRO A 34 -16.66 -11.02 17.91
N ASP A 35 -17.91 -11.46 18.06
CA ASP A 35 -18.36 -12.80 17.65
C ASP A 35 -18.46 -12.95 16.12
N VAL A 36 -18.53 -11.82 15.39
CA VAL A 36 -18.49 -11.78 13.93
C VAL A 36 -17.06 -11.57 13.43
N ALA A 37 -16.32 -10.60 13.97
CA ALA A 37 -14.96 -10.24 13.56
C ALA A 37 -13.88 -11.23 14.05
N THR A 38 -14.20 -12.52 14.08
CA THR A 38 -13.26 -13.58 14.47
C THR A 38 -12.13 -13.73 13.45
N PRO A 39 -10.95 -14.26 13.84
CA PRO A 39 -9.84 -14.50 12.91
C PRO A 39 -10.25 -15.33 11.67
N GLY A 40 -11.13 -16.31 11.84
CA GLY A 40 -11.63 -17.14 10.73
C GLY A 40 -12.50 -16.37 9.75
N ASN A 41 -13.34 -15.45 10.23
CA ASN A 41 -14.19 -14.59 9.38
C ASN A 41 -13.38 -13.49 8.70
N LEU A 42 -12.41 -12.89 9.38
CA LEU A 42 -11.49 -11.94 8.77
C LEU A 42 -10.68 -12.60 7.65
N ALA A 43 -10.18 -13.82 7.85
CA ALA A 43 -9.49 -14.57 6.81
C ALA A 43 -10.42 -14.93 5.63
N TRP A 44 -11.71 -15.17 5.88
CA TRP A 44 -12.70 -15.38 4.83
C TRP A 44 -12.94 -14.09 4.02
N LEU A 45 -13.12 -12.95 4.68
CA LEU A 45 -13.34 -11.67 4.04
C LEU A 45 -12.14 -11.23 3.21
N ASP A 46 -10.91 -11.43 3.73
CA ASP A 46 -9.67 -11.19 3.00
C ASP A 46 -9.58 -12.02 1.70
N ARG A 47 -9.98 -13.30 1.76
CA ARG A 47 -10.04 -14.16 0.56
C ARG A 47 -11.05 -13.68 -0.46
N LEU A 48 -12.20 -13.16 -0.03
CA LEU A 48 -13.20 -12.60 -0.95
C LEU A 48 -12.67 -11.35 -1.64
N ALA A 49 -12.03 -10.45 -0.89
CA ALA A 49 -11.40 -9.27 -1.46
C ALA A 49 -10.33 -9.65 -2.50
N TRP A 50 -9.49 -10.65 -2.23
CA TRP A 50 -8.50 -11.12 -3.22
C TRP A 50 -9.14 -11.76 -4.45
N ARG A 51 -10.13 -12.65 -4.26
CA ARG A 51 -10.83 -13.28 -5.39
C ARG A 51 -11.50 -12.26 -6.31
N ALA A 52 -12.08 -11.20 -5.74
CA ALA A 52 -12.68 -10.13 -6.53
C ALA A 52 -11.61 -9.35 -7.33
N LEU A 53 -10.48 -9.00 -6.70
CA LEU A 53 -9.36 -8.37 -7.41
C LEU A 53 -8.77 -9.27 -8.52
N ASP A 54 -8.60 -10.57 -8.24
CA ASP A 54 -8.12 -11.56 -9.21
C ASP A 54 -9.07 -11.69 -10.41
N ALA A 55 -10.38 -11.59 -10.16
CA ALA A 55 -11.41 -11.60 -11.18
C ALA A 55 -11.57 -10.24 -11.92
N GLY A 56 -10.79 -9.22 -11.54
CA GLY A 56 -10.87 -7.88 -12.12
C GLY A 56 -12.06 -7.04 -11.63
N ASP A 57 -12.82 -7.51 -10.64
CA ASP A 57 -13.91 -6.77 -9.99
C ASP A 57 -13.35 -5.88 -8.88
N LEU A 58 -12.83 -4.72 -9.29
CA LEU A 58 -12.20 -3.77 -8.38
C LEU A 58 -13.21 -3.15 -7.41
N GLY A 59 -14.48 -2.99 -7.80
CA GLY A 59 -15.52 -2.44 -6.93
C GLY A 59 -15.79 -3.36 -5.75
N LEU A 60 -16.09 -4.63 -6.03
CA LEU A 60 -16.34 -5.63 -5.00
C LEU A 60 -15.09 -5.91 -4.15
N GLY A 61 -13.91 -5.94 -4.78
CA GLY A 61 -12.63 -6.06 -4.09
C GLY A 61 -12.36 -4.92 -3.12
N GLY A 62 -12.69 -3.69 -3.52
CA GLY A 62 -12.65 -2.48 -2.70
C GLY A 62 -13.58 -2.54 -1.49
N ASP A 63 -14.83 -2.94 -1.71
CA ASP A 63 -15.85 -3.04 -0.66
C ASP A 63 -15.46 -4.06 0.42
N TYR A 64 -15.07 -5.28 0.02
CA TYR A 64 -14.58 -6.27 0.96
C TYR A 64 -13.28 -5.82 1.65
N GLY A 65 -12.39 -5.14 0.93
CA GLY A 65 -11.18 -4.55 1.48
C GLY A 65 -11.45 -3.50 2.56
N ARG A 66 -12.42 -2.62 2.33
CA ARG A 66 -12.81 -1.56 3.25
C ARG A 66 -13.39 -2.15 4.53
N LEU A 67 -14.30 -3.11 4.39
CA LEU A 67 -14.88 -3.82 5.53
C LEU A 67 -13.83 -4.62 6.31
N PHE A 68 -12.90 -5.29 5.62
CA PHE A 68 -11.78 -5.98 6.26
C PHE A 68 -10.92 -5.01 7.06
N ALA A 69 -10.53 -3.90 6.45
CA ALA A 69 -9.68 -2.91 7.09
C ALA A 69 -10.35 -2.36 8.35
N PHE A 70 -11.62 -2.00 8.27
CA PHE A 70 -12.42 -1.57 9.42
C PHE A 70 -12.46 -2.64 10.52
N ALA A 71 -12.86 -3.87 10.19
CA ALA A 71 -13.02 -4.94 11.16
C ALA A 71 -11.69 -5.33 11.83
N ARG A 72 -10.55 -5.12 11.16
CA ARG A 72 -9.21 -5.42 11.66
C ARG A 72 -8.56 -4.28 12.43
N TRP A 73 -8.73 -3.04 11.96
CA TRP A 73 -7.91 -1.89 12.34
C TRP A 73 -8.69 -0.74 12.98
N ARG A 74 -10.01 -0.82 13.16
CA ARG A 74 -10.79 0.26 13.79
C ARG A 74 -10.18 0.78 15.10
N SER A 75 -10.26 2.09 15.28
CA SER A 75 -9.90 2.78 16.53
C SER A 75 -10.90 2.47 17.64
N GLY A 76 -10.41 2.49 18.88
CA GLY A 76 -11.24 2.49 20.08
C GLY A 76 -11.81 3.87 20.43
N LEU A 77 -11.30 4.92 19.79
CA LEU A 77 -11.81 6.29 19.88
C LEU A 77 -12.48 6.71 18.56
N ASP A 78 -13.57 7.46 18.67
CA ASP A 78 -14.16 8.19 17.54
C ASP A 78 -13.33 9.44 17.18
N PRO A 79 -13.61 10.12 16.06
CA PRO A 79 -12.90 11.36 15.67
C PRO A 79 -12.99 12.50 16.70
N GLN A 80 -13.98 12.49 17.61
CA GLN A 80 -14.09 13.48 18.69
C GLN A 80 -13.19 13.13 19.90
N GLY A 81 -12.54 11.96 19.89
CA GLY A 81 -11.70 11.45 20.97
C GLY A 81 -12.51 10.76 22.07
N ARG A 82 -13.77 10.39 21.80
CA ARG A 82 -14.62 9.67 22.75
C ARG A 82 -14.45 8.17 22.55
N PRO A 83 -14.46 7.37 23.63
CA PRO A 83 -14.46 5.92 23.51
C PRO A 83 -15.64 5.42 22.68
N ALA A 84 -15.43 4.31 21.97
CA ALA A 84 -16.48 3.59 21.29
C ALA A 84 -17.62 3.21 22.28
N PRO A 85 -18.87 3.18 21.84
CA PRO A 85 -20.02 2.81 22.66
C PRO A 85 -19.81 1.51 23.46
N ALA A 86 -20.37 1.46 24.67
CA ALA A 86 -20.34 0.27 25.49
C ALA A 86 -21.02 -0.91 24.76
N GLY A 87 -20.36 -2.08 24.75
CA GLY A 87 -20.86 -3.29 24.08
C GLY A 87 -20.17 -3.64 22.76
N GLU A 88 -19.28 -2.80 22.23
CA GLU A 88 -18.49 -3.11 21.02
C GLU A 88 -17.36 -4.16 21.25
N GLY A 89 -17.16 -4.56 22.50
CA GLY A 89 -16.17 -5.56 22.90
C GLY A 89 -14.71 -5.10 22.75
N ALA A 90 -13.77 -6.01 23.02
CA ALA A 90 -12.35 -5.71 22.91
C ALA A 90 -11.94 -5.46 21.46
N LEU A 91 -11.02 -4.52 21.25
CA LEU A 91 -10.44 -4.28 19.93
C LEU A 91 -9.71 -5.54 19.43
N PRO A 92 -9.71 -5.81 18.12
CA PRO A 92 -8.89 -6.87 17.55
C PRO A 92 -7.41 -6.64 17.91
N PRO A 93 -6.62 -7.69 18.19
CA PRO A 93 -5.20 -7.54 18.53
C PRO A 93 -4.43 -6.76 17.45
N LEU A 94 -3.59 -5.81 17.81
CA LEU A 94 -2.82 -5.03 16.83
C LEU A 94 -1.91 -5.94 15.98
N PRO A 95 -1.96 -5.84 14.64
CA PRO A 95 -1.04 -6.58 13.76
C PRO A 95 0.42 -6.17 13.93
N VAL A 96 0.67 -4.86 14.16
CA VAL A 96 2.00 -4.28 14.30
C VAL A 96 2.11 -3.60 15.67
N PRO A 97 2.38 -4.36 16.74
CA PRO A 97 2.47 -3.85 18.10
C PRO A 97 3.88 -3.30 18.39
N TYR A 98 4.42 -2.49 17.46
CA TYR A 98 5.76 -1.93 17.59
C TYR A 98 5.74 -0.43 17.34
N LEU A 99 6.30 0.30 18.30
CA LEU A 99 6.57 1.73 18.29
C LEU A 99 7.84 2.03 17.51
N SER A 100 7.86 3.19 16.85
CA SER A 100 9.08 3.86 16.42
C SER A 100 8.93 5.36 16.60
N VAL A 101 10.03 6.05 16.93
CA VAL A 101 10.03 7.52 17.11
C VAL A 101 9.51 8.21 15.84
N ALA A 102 9.92 7.73 14.66
CA ALA A 102 9.46 8.27 13.38
C ALA A 102 7.94 8.16 13.21
N LYS A 103 7.35 7.01 13.58
CA LYS A 103 5.89 6.82 13.50
C LYS A 103 5.14 7.70 14.48
N LEU A 104 5.60 7.77 15.73
CA LEU A 104 4.97 8.63 16.75
C LEU A 104 4.99 10.10 16.33
N ARG A 105 6.13 10.59 15.82
CA ARG A 105 6.26 11.97 15.33
C ARG A 105 5.39 12.24 14.10
N HIS A 106 5.30 11.28 13.18
CA HIS A 106 4.38 11.37 12.05
C HIS A 106 2.92 11.49 12.52
N ASP A 107 2.49 10.65 13.46
CA ASP A 107 1.10 10.65 13.92
C ASP A 107 0.75 11.93 14.68
N ILE A 108 1.69 12.49 15.45
CA ILE A 108 1.53 13.83 16.07
C ILE A 108 1.25 14.89 15.00
N GLU A 109 2.05 14.92 13.93
CA GLU A 109 1.86 15.83 12.81
C GLU A 109 0.52 15.61 12.10
N GLN A 110 0.14 14.36 11.85
CA GLN A 110 -1.13 13.99 11.23
C GLN A 110 -2.32 14.40 12.09
N PHE A 111 -2.31 14.10 13.39
CA PHE A 111 -3.40 14.48 14.29
C PHE A 111 -3.51 16.00 14.40
N ARG A 112 -2.40 16.75 14.45
CA ARG A 112 -2.43 18.22 14.41
C ARG A 112 -3.02 18.76 13.11
N HIS A 113 -2.64 18.18 11.97
CA HIS A 113 -3.23 18.53 10.67
C HIS A 113 -4.75 18.30 10.67
N LEU A 114 -5.19 17.13 11.12
CA LEU A 114 -6.61 16.78 11.23
C LEU A 114 -7.38 17.67 12.23
N ARG A 115 -6.78 18.01 13.38
CA ARG A 115 -7.32 18.99 14.35
C ARG A 115 -7.50 20.36 13.70
N GLY A 116 -6.50 20.86 12.98
CA GLY A 116 -6.54 22.14 12.28
C GLY A 116 -7.60 22.19 11.17
N ARG A 117 -7.92 21.04 10.57
CA ARG A 117 -8.98 20.87 9.58
C ARG A 117 -10.38 20.64 10.18
N GLY A 118 -10.50 20.56 11.51
CA GLY A 118 -11.76 20.26 12.19
C GLY A 118 -12.23 18.81 12.04
N LEU A 119 -11.37 17.91 11.54
CA LEU A 119 -11.68 16.49 11.34
C LEU A 119 -11.49 15.67 12.62
N LEU A 120 -10.71 16.20 13.59
CA LEU A 120 -10.60 15.65 14.93
C LEU A 120 -11.02 16.67 16.00
N GLY A 121 -11.68 16.21 17.05
CA GLY A 121 -12.09 16.99 18.21
C GLY A 121 -10.97 17.22 19.23
N SER A 122 -11.22 18.08 20.22
CA SER A 122 -10.24 18.44 21.27
C SER A 122 -9.80 17.29 22.16
N GLY A 123 -10.52 16.17 22.19
CA GLY A 123 -10.07 14.95 22.86
C GLY A 123 -8.70 14.46 22.33
N PHE A 124 -8.37 14.75 21.07
CA PHE A 124 -7.08 14.40 20.49
C PHE A 124 -5.91 15.26 20.97
N ASP A 125 -6.15 16.39 21.64
CA ASP A 125 -5.06 17.21 22.21
C ASP A 125 -4.34 16.40 23.32
N THR A 126 -5.11 15.67 24.15
CA THR A 126 -4.55 14.75 25.15
C THR A 126 -3.84 13.56 24.50
N VAL A 127 -4.37 13.02 23.40
CA VAL A 127 -3.75 11.92 22.66
C VAL A 127 -2.39 12.36 22.10
N ILE A 128 -2.32 13.53 21.46
CA ILE A 128 -1.10 14.12 20.93
C ILE A 128 -0.04 14.28 22.03
N ASP A 129 -0.43 14.73 23.22
CA ASP A 129 0.49 14.87 24.35
C ASP A 129 1.04 13.53 24.87
N ARG A 130 0.24 12.47 24.84
CA ARG A 130 0.72 11.11 25.16
C ARG A 130 1.73 10.63 24.13
N TYR A 131 1.42 10.79 22.84
CA TYR A 131 2.36 10.45 21.75
C TYR A 131 3.69 11.20 21.89
N ARG A 132 3.64 12.51 22.17
CA ARG A 132 4.83 13.35 22.34
C ARG A 132 5.70 12.83 23.47
N ARG A 133 5.13 12.58 24.66
CA ARG A 133 5.87 12.06 25.81
C ARG A 133 6.56 10.72 25.52
N ILE A 134 5.87 9.81 24.83
CA ILE A 134 6.44 8.52 24.43
C ILE A 134 7.57 8.73 23.41
N ALA A 135 7.35 9.57 22.39
CA ALA A 135 8.35 9.84 21.37
C ALA A 135 9.63 10.47 21.93
N ASP A 136 9.49 11.44 22.83
CA ASP A 136 10.60 12.14 23.47
C ASP A 136 11.38 11.18 24.38
N ARG A 137 10.68 10.41 25.22
CA ARG A 137 11.30 9.37 26.06
C ARG A 137 12.09 8.34 25.24
N LEU A 138 11.51 7.82 24.15
CA LEU A 138 12.20 6.86 23.28
C LEU A 138 13.42 7.49 22.58
N ALA A 139 13.33 8.75 22.18
CA ALA A 139 14.44 9.47 21.56
C ALA A 139 15.59 9.71 22.55
N GLU A 140 15.30 10.11 23.79
CA GLU A 140 16.29 10.29 24.86
C GLU A 140 17.00 8.98 25.22
N GLN A 141 16.31 7.86 25.14
CA GLN A 141 16.87 6.52 25.32
C GLN A 141 17.73 6.05 24.13
N GLY A 142 17.85 6.86 23.08
CA GLY A 142 18.60 6.51 21.87
C GLY A 142 17.95 5.37 21.07
N ALA A 143 16.64 5.14 21.23
CA ALA A 143 15.94 4.10 20.50
C ALA A 143 15.90 4.42 19.00
N SER A 144 16.81 3.80 18.25
CA SER A 144 16.92 3.93 16.79
C SER A 144 16.03 2.95 16.04
N GLY A 145 15.54 1.90 16.72
CA GLY A 145 14.74 0.82 16.16
C GLY A 145 13.29 0.75 16.67
N GLN A 146 12.65 -0.38 16.42
CA GLN A 146 11.30 -0.68 16.89
C GLN A 146 11.29 -1.13 18.35
N VAL A 147 10.33 -0.63 19.13
CA VAL A 147 10.11 -1.01 20.54
C VAL A 147 8.72 -1.59 20.70
N PRO A 148 8.51 -2.72 21.40
CA PRO A 148 7.17 -3.28 21.60
C PRO A 148 6.21 -2.26 22.26
N LEU A 149 4.97 -2.20 21.77
CA LEU A 149 3.88 -1.47 22.42
C LEU A 149 3.30 -2.34 23.54
N THR A 150 3.65 -2.04 24.79
CA THR A 150 3.25 -2.83 25.96
C THR A 150 3.07 -1.97 27.20
N GLY A 151 2.33 -2.48 28.20
CA GLY A 151 2.19 -1.84 29.51
C GLY A 151 1.63 -0.43 29.42
N ALA A 152 2.28 0.52 30.11
CA ALA A 152 1.82 1.90 30.19
C ALA A 152 1.70 2.60 28.82
N ASP A 153 2.51 2.23 27.82
CA ASP A 153 2.41 2.80 26.48
C ASP A 153 1.15 2.30 25.75
N ASP A 154 0.82 1.01 25.89
CA ASP A 154 -0.39 0.42 25.31
C ASP A 154 -1.65 0.99 25.97
N GLU A 155 -1.65 1.14 27.29
CA GLU A 155 -2.73 1.81 28.03
C GLU A 155 -2.91 3.27 27.58
N ALA A 156 -1.82 3.97 27.27
CA ALA A 156 -1.85 5.37 26.90
C ALA A 156 -2.39 5.62 25.48
N ILE A 157 -1.97 4.81 24.50
CA ILE A 157 -2.21 5.07 23.06
C ILE A 157 -2.71 3.86 22.26
N GLY A 158 -2.85 2.66 22.83
CA GLY A 158 -3.20 1.43 22.11
C GLY A 158 -4.58 1.44 21.44
N GLN A 159 -5.49 2.31 21.88
CA GLN A 159 -6.79 2.52 21.24
C GLN A 159 -6.70 3.25 19.90
N VAL A 160 -5.59 3.94 19.60
CA VAL A 160 -5.43 4.79 18.41
C VAL A 160 -4.15 4.48 17.61
N TYR A 161 -3.13 3.90 18.24
CA TYR A 161 -1.86 3.60 17.59
C TYR A 161 -2.00 2.52 16.54
N ASN A 162 -1.60 2.82 15.29
CA ASN A 162 -1.83 1.96 14.13
C ASN A 162 -3.30 1.52 14.01
N ARG A 163 -4.24 2.42 14.31
CA ARG A 163 -5.67 2.23 14.13
C ARG A 163 -6.26 3.26 13.15
N LEU A 164 -7.39 2.88 12.56
CA LEU A 164 -8.22 3.75 11.73
C LEU A 164 -9.06 4.65 12.63
N VAL A 165 -8.52 5.84 12.91
CA VAL A 165 -9.21 6.92 13.63
C VAL A 165 -10.07 7.72 12.65
N HIS A 166 -9.45 8.15 11.55
CA HIS A 166 -10.09 8.87 10.47
C HIS A 166 -9.64 8.29 9.13
N VAL A 167 -10.59 8.08 8.23
CA VAL A 167 -10.35 7.68 6.84
C VAL A 167 -11.06 8.71 5.98
N GLY A 168 -10.28 9.48 5.22
CA GLY A 168 -10.81 10.52 4.34
C GLY A 168 -11.62 9.92 3.19
N THR A 169 -12.40 10.76 2.54
CA THR A 169 -13.17 10.37 1.35
C THR A 169 -12.41 10.73 0.08
N ALA A 170 -12.42 9.81 -0.88
CA ALA A 170 -11.97 10.04 -2.25
C ALA A 170 -12.88 9.21 -3.17
N PRO A 171 -14.08 9.75 -3.49
CA PRO A 171 -15.06 9.04 -4.30
C PRO A 171 -14.57 8.92 -5.74
N ARG A 172 -15.28 8.09 -6.52
CA ARG A 172 -15.07 8.10 -7.97
C ARG A 172 -15.44 9.47 -8.53
N LEU A 173 -14.71 9.89 -9.55
CA LEU A 173 -14.95 11.10 -10.32
C LEU A 173 -15.51 10.73 -11.70
N GLU A 174 -15.92 11.71 -12.50
CA GLU A 174 -16.28 11.48 -13.90
C GLU A 174 -15.11 10.86 -14.68
N ARG A 175 -13.90 11.37 -14.43
CA ARG A 175 -12.64 10.85 -14.96
C ARG A 175 -11.50 11.12 -13.98
N ALA A 176 -10.63 10.15 -13.76
CA ALA A 176 -9.45 10.31 -12.91
C ALA A 176 -8.18 10.65 -13.71
N LEU A 177 -7.98 10.01 -14.87
CA LEU A 177 -6.84 10.27 -15.75
C LEU A 177 -7.01 11.58 -16.53
N SER A 178 -5.92 12.32 -16.69
CA SER A 178 -5.88 13.53 -17.54
C SER A 178 -5.96 13.19 -19.02
N ASP A 179 -6.42 14.14 -19.83
CA ASP A 179 -6.32 14.15 -21.30
C ASP A 179 -5.02 14.78 -21.82
N GLY A 180 -4.10 15.16 -20.92
CA GLY A 180 -2.81 15.80 -21.25
C GLY A 180 -1.73 14.86 -21.80
N TRP A 181 -2.00 13.56 -21.93
CA TRP A 181 -1.08 12.56 -22.46
C TRP A 181 -1.80 11.60 -23.41
N ASP A 182 -1.08 11.08 -24.40
CA ASP A 182 -1.61 10.15 -25.40
C ASP A 182 -1.30 8.69 -25.00
N PRO A 183 -2.32 7.87 -24.70
CA PRO A 183 -2.10 6.47 -24.37
C PRO A 183 -1.41 5.67 -25.47
N ALA A 184 -1.69 5.94 -26.75
CA ALA A 184 -1.08 5.20 -27.85
C ALA A 184 0.43 5.45 -27.92
N GLU A 185 0.85 6.71 -27.72
CA GLU A 185 2.26 7.08 -27.65
C GLU A 185 2.95 6.45 -26.44
N VAL A 186 2.29 6.41 -25.28
CA VAL A 186 2.80 5.75 -24.07
C VAL A 186 3.05 4.27 -24.33
N GLU A 187 2.09 3.56 -24.95
CA GLU A 187 2.24 2.15 -25.30
C GLU A 187 3.36 1.93 -26.31
N GLU A 188 3.46 2.78 -27.34
CA GLU A 188 4.49 2.65 -28.37
C GLU A 188 5.89 2.85 -27.79
N ARG A 189 6.07 3.82 -26.89
CA ARG A 189 7.33 4.03 -26.16
C ARG A 189 7.66 2.88 -25.21
N TYR A 190 6.68 2.41 -24.45
CA TYR A 190 6.87 1.29 -23.52
C TYR A 190 7.28 0.02 -24.25
N LEU A 191 6.58 -0.33 -25.34
CA LEU A 191 6.85 -1.53 -26.13
C LEU A 191 8.10 -1.40 -27.01
N GLY A 192 8.49 -0.17 -27.35
CA GLY A 192 9.70 0.13 -28.12
C GLY A 192 10.99 0.20 -27.29
N ASP A 193 10.92 0.50 -25.99
CA ASP A 193 12.07 0.43 -25.07
C ASP A 193 12.29 -1.02 -24.62
N GLN A 194 13.49 -1.56 -24.83
CA GLN A 194 13.84 -2.91 -24.38
C GLN A 194 13.71 -3.08 -22.86
N ALA A 195 13.87 -2.01 -22.08
CA ALA A 195 13.66 -2.04 -20.64
C ALA A 195 12.18 -1.87 -20.27
N GLY A 196 11.33 -1.38 -21.19
CA GLY A 196 9.94 -1.06 -20.92
C GLY A 196 9.81 -0.01 -19.82
N VAL A 197 10.37 1.19 -20.00
CA VAL A 197 10.26 2.30 -19.03
C VAL A 197 9.72 3.53 -19.73
N VAL A 198 8.59 4.05 -19.26
CA VAL A 198 7.97 5.28 -19.80
C VAL A 198 7.55 6.22 -18.67
N VAL A 199 7.77 7.51 -18.88
CA VAL A 199 7.36 8.58 -17.97
C VAL A 199 6.12 9.26 -18.54
N ILE A 200 5.12 9.47 -17.68
CA ILE A 200 3.90 10.20 -18.00
C ILE A 200 3.83 11.40 -17.05
N ASP A 201 3.88 12.61 -17.60
CA ASP A 201 3.62 13.82 -16.83
C ASP A 201 2.13 14.14 -16.83
N ASP A 202 1.69 14.79 -15.75
CA ASP A 202 0.30 15.19 -15.55
C ASP A 202 -0.70 14.02 -15.69
N LEU A 203 -0.37 12.88 -15.08
CA LEU A 203 -1.14 11.62 -15.17
C LEU A 203 -2.63 11.81 -14.86
N LEU A 204 -2.92 12.48 -13.74
CA LEU A 204 -4.27 12.64 -13.19
C LEU A 204 -4.85 14.00 -13.51
N THR A 205 -6.18 14.09 -13.55
CA THR A 205 -6.86 15.40 -13.53
C THR A 205 -6.49 16.18 -12.25
N PRO A 206 -6.50 17.52 -12.26
CA PRO A 206 -6.22 18.31 -11.05
C PRO A 206 -7.14 17.94 -9.88
N GLN A 207 -8.41 17.64 -10.16
CA GLN A 207 -9.38 17.21 -9.15
C GLN A 207 -9.02 15.85 -8.54
N ALA A 208 -8.62 14.87 -9.35
CA ALA A 208 -8.20 13.56 -8.87
C ALA A 208 -6.92 13.63 -8.03
N LEU A 209 -5.95 14.44 -8.46
CA LEU A 209 -4.71 14.69 -7.72
C LEU A 209 -5.00 15.29 -6.34
N GLU A 210 -5.82 16.33 -6.27
CA GLU A 210 -6.16 17.00 -5.01
C GLU A 210 -6.97 16.08 -4.08
N SER A 211 -7.94 15.33 -4.62
CA SER A 211 -8.72 14.38 -3.84
C SER A 211 -7.85 13.25 -3.25
N LEU A 212 -6.95 12.66 -4.04
CA LEU A 212 -5.99 11.67 -3.54
C LEU A 212 -5.02 12.25 -2.52
N ARG A 213 -4.56 13.49 -2.73
CA ARG A 213 -3.66 14.18 -1.81
C ARG A 213 -4.34 14.39 -0.46
N SER A 214 -5.55 14.94 -0.46
CA SER A 214 -6.37 15.09 0.75
C SER A 214 -6.58 13.74 1.44
N PHE A 215 -6.97 12.70 0.71
CA PHE A 215 -7.10 11.34 1.27
C PHE A 215 -5.81 10.84 1.94
N CYS A 216 -4.64 11.04 1.33
CA CYS A 216 -3.37 10.56 1.88
C CYS A 216 -2.87 11.37 3.09
N LEU A 217 -3.23 12.65 3.18
CA LEU A 217 -2.92 13.53 4.31
C LEU A 217 -3.87 13.27 5.48
N GLU A 218 -5.15 13.04 5.20
CA GLU A 218 -6.19 12.94 6.22
C GLU A 218 -6.38 11.49 6.74
N SER A 219 -6.15 10.47 5.92
CA SER A 219 -6.39 9.08 6.33
C SER A 219 -5.30 8.50 7.23
N THR A 220 -5.70 7.94 8.36
CA THR A 220 -4.85 7.27 9.37
C THR A 220 -4.49 5.83 8.99
N VAL A 221 -4.19 5.60 7.71
CA VAL A 221 -3.94 4.28 7.10
C VAL A 221 -2.47 3.87 7.06
N TRP A 222 -1.57 4.72 7.55
CA TRP A 222 -0.12 4.54 7.52
C TRP A 222 0.35 3.57 8.60
N SER A 223 0.04 2.28 8.51
CA SER A 223 0.25 1.32 9.61
C SER A 223 1.67 0.72 9.64
N ALA A 224 2.34 0.61 8.49
CA ALA A 224 3.59 -0.14 8.36
C ALA A 224 4.80 0.75 8.64
N ASN A 225 5.47 0.53 9.77
CA ASN A 225 6.54 1.38 10.29
C ASN A 225 7.91 0.67 10.43
N ARG A 226 8.07 -0.48 9.77
CA ARG A 226 9.26 -1.35 9.86
C ARG A 226 10.43 -0.92 8.97
N TYR A 227 10.24 0.12 8.17
CA TYR A 227 11.21 0.53 7.16
C TYR A 227 12.24 1.49 7.73
N ALA A 228 13.47 1.39 7.22
CA ALA A 228 14.55 2.30 7.56
C ALA A 228 14.16 3.77 7.29
N HIS A 229 14.84 4.68 7.98
CA HIS A 229 14.71 6.14 7.80
C HIS A 229 13.28 6.68 8.03
N GLY A 230 12.47 5.97 8.81
CA GLY A 230 11.13 6.44 9.19
C GLY A 230 10.12 6.44 8.05
N ARG A 231 10.35 5.65 7.00
CA ARG A 231 9.38 5.45 5.91
C ARG A 231 8.17 4.67 6.43
N LEU A 232 6.98 5.12 6.03
CA LEU A 232 5.71 4.51 6.39
C LEU A 232 5.03 3.94 5.15
N GLY A 233 4.46 2.74 5.28
CA GLY A 233 3.64 2.12 4.24
C GLY A 233 2.16 2.13 4.60
N ALA A 234 1.32 2.28 3.57
CA ALA A 234 -0.12 2.05 3.63
C ALA A 234 -0.50 1.06 2.54
N PHE A 235 -1.19 -0.02 2.91
CA PHE A 235 -1.55 -1.11 2.01
C PHE A 235 -3.07 -1.20 1.83
N PHE A 236 -3.50 -1.86 0.77
CA PHE A 236 -4.92 -2.07 0.49
C PHE A 236 -5.71 -2.58 1.70
N ARG A 237 -5.14 -3.51 2.47
CA ARG A 237 -5.77 -4.12 3.67
C ARG A 237 -5.66 -3.28 4.94
N ASP A 238 -4.92 -2.19 4.90
CA ASP A 238 -4.83 -1.20 5.96
C ASP A 238 -5.87 -0.09 5.76
N GLY A 239 -6.69 -0.17 4.72
CA GLY A 239 -7.68 0.86 4.35
C GLY A 239 -7.23 1.81 3.24
N PHE A 240 -6.07 1.57 2.61
CA PHE A 240 -5.61 2.32 1.44
C PHE A 240 -6.28 1.81 0.16
N ASN A 241 -7.61 1.93 0.07
CA ASN A 241 -8.44 1.33 -0.99
C ASN A 241 -9.66 2.19 -1.37
N CYS A 242 -9.55 3.52 -1.28
CA CYS A 242 -10.66 4.41 -1.62
C CYS A 242 -11.14 4.23 -3.07
N PRO A 243 -12.41 4.56 -3.37
CA PRO A 243 -12.97 4.37 -4.72
C PRO A 243 -12.16 5.02 -5.85
N LEU A 244 -11.56 6.19 -5.61
CA LEU A 244 -10.72 6.87 -6.59
C LEU A 244 -9.45 6.09 -6.96
N LEU A 245 -8.79 5.43 -6.00
CA LEU A 245 -7.61 4.59 -6.31
C LEU A 245 -7.98 3.42 -7.22
N LEU A 246 -9.15 2.83 -7.00
CA LEU A 246 -9.67 1.71 -7.78
C LEU A 246 -10.12 2.16 -9.17
N GLN A 247 -10.68 3.37 -9.27
CA GLN A 247 -10.96 4.02 -10.56
C GLN A 247 -9.69 4.25 -11.36
N ILE A 248 -8.64 4.83 -10.75
CA ILE A 248 -7.36 5.06 -11.45
C ILE A 248 -6.78 3.74 -11.94
N ALA A 249 -6.84 2.69 -11.12
CA ALA A 249 -6.36 1.38 -11.53
C ALA A 249 -7.14 0.79 -12.72
N GLN A 250 -8.45 0.99 -12.73
CA GLN A 250 -9.32 0.61 -13.84
C GLN A 250 -9.01 1.42 -15.10
N GLU A 251 -8.98 2.75 -15.00
CA GLU A 251 -8.77 3.64 -16.13
C GLU A 251 -7.38 3.43 -16.75
N LEU A 252 -6.34 3.15 -15.96
CA LEU A 252 -5.00 2.82 -16.48
C LEU A 252 -5.02 1.55 -17.31
N ARG A 253 -5.70 0.52 -16.83
CA ARG A 253 -5.86 -0.76 -17.54
C ARG A 253 -6.59 -0.56 -18.87
N ASP A 254 -7.64 0.25 -18.85
CA ASP A 254 -8.48 0.50 -20.02
C ASP A 254 -7.79 1.44 -21.03
N ALA A 255 -6.99 2.40 -20.56
CA ALA A 255 -6.20 3.31 -21.40
C ALA A 255 -4.97 2.66 -22.03
N LEU A 256 -4.37 1.65 -21.38
CA LEU A 256 -3.17 0.95 -21.85
C LEU A 256 -3.47 -0.54 -22.15
N PRO A 257 -4.35 -0.88 -23.11
CA PRO A 257 -4.79 -2.25 -23.35
C PRO A 257 -3.70 -3.20 -23.87
N ARG A 258 -2.68 -2.71 -24.59
CA ARG A 258 -1.54 -3.49 -25.10
C ARG A 258 -0.50 -3.75 -24.03
N VAL A 259 -0.35 -2.84 -23.05
CA VAL A 259 0.62 -2.96 -21.95
C VAL A 259 0.02 -3.65 -20.72
N ILE A 260 -1.18 -3.23 -20.31
CA ILE A 260 -1.88 -3.75 -19.12
C ILE A 260 -3.08 -4.59 -19.55
N GLY A 261 -4.12 -3.96 -20.09
CA GLY A 261 -5.34 -4.61 -20.58
C GLY A 261 -6.01 -5.61 -19.63
N ALA A 262 -6.96 -6.38 -20.15
CA ALA A 262 -7.67 -7.39 -19.37
C ALA A 262 -6.78 -8.54 -18.87
N ARG A 263 -5.60 -8.72 -19.48
CA ARG A 263 -4.64 -9.79 -19.19
C ARG A 263 -3.97 -9.66 -17.82
N TYR A 264 -3.78 -8.42 -17.34
CA TYR A 264 -3.07 -8.17 -16.10
C TYR A 264 -3.99 -7.54 -15.05
N PRO A 265 -4.63 -8.35 -14.20
CA PRO A 265 -5.42 -7.82 -13.10
C PRO A 265 -4.52 -7.08 -12.10
N LEU A 266 -5.09 -6.12 -11.38
CA LEU A 266 -4.42 -5.44 -10.28
C LEU A 266 -4.13 -6.46 -9.16
N ARG A 267 -2.85 -6.69 -8.86
CA ARG A 267 -2.40 -7.61 -7.82
C ARG A 267 -2.09 -6.92 -6.51
N GLN A 268 -1.57 -5.69 -6.56
CA GLN A 268 -1.26 -4.88 -5.37
C GLN A 268 -1.48 -3.40 -5.63
N LEU A 269 -1.79 -2.72 -4.53
CA LEU A 269 -1.89 -1.27 -4.42
C LEU A 269 -1.36 -0.88 -3.05
N TRP A 270 -0.39 0.03 -3.05
CA TRP A 270 0.15 0.60 -1.81
C TRP A 270 0.63 2.03 -2.02
N ALA A 271 0.92 2.69 -0.91
CA ALA A 271 1.63 3.94 -0.89
C ALA A 271 2.73 3.94 0.15
N PHE A 272 3.78 4.72 -0.12
CA PHE A 272 4.82 5.02 0.85
C PHE A 272 4.90 6.51 1.10
N LYS A 273 4.98 6.87 2.38
CA LYS A 273 5.23 8.22 2.85
C LYS A 273 6.61 8.27 3.50
N ASN A 274 7.49 9.10 2.95
CA ASN A 274 8.88 9.20 3.40
C ASN A 274 9.07 10.41 4.32
N GLY A 275 10.13 10.37 5.12
CA GLY A 275 10.62 11.54 5.84
C GLY A 275 11.19 12.61 4.88
N HIS A 276 11.74 13.67 5.46
CA HIS A 276 12.37 14.76 4.70
C HIS A 276 13.70 14.37 4.06
N LEU A 277 14.36 13.32 4.60
CA LEU A 277 15.65 12.82 4.12
C LEU A 277 15.60 11.30 3.96
N LEU A 278 16.02 10.81 2.79
CA LEU A 278 16.29 9.40 2.54
C LEU A 278 17.56 9.29 1.67
N PRO A 279 18.60 8.58 2.12
CA PRO A 279 19.75 8.30 1.27
C PRO A 279 19.36 7.51 0.01
N PRO A 280 20.01 7.74 -1.15
CA PRO A 280 19.71 7.01 -2.37
C PRO A 280 20.06 5.52 -2.26
N GLY A 281 19.34 4.67 -3.00
CA GLY A 281 19.74 3.27 -3.25
C GLY A 281 19.62 2.29 -2.08
N GLY A 282 19.21 2.74 -0.88
CA GLY A 282 19.07 1.89 0.30
C GLY A 282 17.91 0.88 0.25
N ASN A 283 17.15 0.86 -0.85
CA ASN A 283 15.97 0.01 -1.03
C ASN A 283 15.85 -0.55 -2.45
N THR A 284 16.97 -0.90 -3.09
CA THR A 284 16.90 -1.54 -4.41
C THR A 284 16.21 -2.90 -4.33
N HIS A 285 15.18 -3.09 -5.15
CA HIS A 285 14.39 -4.31 -5.26
C HIS A 285 13.77 -4.43 -6.67
N ALA A 286 13.34 -5.62 -7.04
CA ALA A 286 12.35 -5.81 -8.11
C ALA A 286 11.02 -6.22 -7.48
N ASP A 287 9.94 -6.01 -8.23
CA ASP A 287 8.59 -6.35 -7.82
C ASP A 287 8.06 -7.53 -8.63
N PHE A 288 6.98 -8.11 -8.13
CA PHE A 288 6.46 -9.36 -8.65
C PHE A 288 5.61 -9.28 -9.90
N ALA A 289 5.21 -8.08 -10.26
CA ALA A 289 4.20 -7.85 -11.26
C ALA A 289 4.78 -8.05 -12.67
N ALA A 290 3.92 -7.99 -13.68
CA ALA A 290 4.41 -7.77 -15.04
C ALA A 290 4.64 -6.26 -15.27
N VAL A 291 3.69 -5.43 -14.84
CA VAL A 291 3.74 -3.96 -15.03
C VAL A 291 3.61 -3.26 -13.68
N ASN A 292 4.50 -2.30 -13.45
CA ASN A 292 4.48 -1.42 -12.29
C ASN A 292 4.12 0.00 -12.74
N VAL A 293 3.13 0.60 -12.08
CA VAL A 293 2.83 2.02 -12.23
C VAL A 293 3.08 2.71 -10.89
N ASN A 294 4.09 3.58 -10.85
CA ASN A 294 4.41 4.38 -9.67
C ASN A 294 4.23 5.88 -9.98
N PHE A 295 3.46 6.60 -9.18
CA PHE A 295 3.29 8.05 -9.33
C PHE A 295 3.37 8.83 -8.02
N TRP A 296 3.54 10.14 -8.12
CA TRP A 296 3.76 11.03 -6.98
C TRP A 296 2.70 12.11 -6.84
N ILE A 297 2.35 12.47 -5.61
CA ILE A 297 1.23 13.39 -5.31
C ILE A 297 1.60 14.59 -4.43
N THR A 298 2.82 14.62 -3.88
CA THR A 298 3.28 15.77 -3.09
C THR A 298 3.69 16.91 -4.02
N PRO A 299 3.36 18.19 -3.74
CA PRO A 299 3.75 19.34 -4.57
C PRO A 299 5.22 19.31 -4.94
N THR A 300 5.52 19.67 -6.18
CA THR A 300 6.88 19.64 -6.74
C THR A 300 7.82 20.53 -5.91
N GLU A 301 7.31 21.65 -5.42
CA GLU A 301 8.01 22.65 -4.62
C GLU A 301 8.39 22.13 -3.23
N ALA A 302 7.84 20.99 -2.79
CA ALA A 302 8.28 20.33 -1.57
C ALA A 302 9.65 19.67 -1.74
N ASN A 303 10.01 19.27 -2.97
CA ASN A 303 11.32 18.73 -3.29
C ASN A 303 12.36 19.86 -3.34
N LEU A 304 13.42 19.73 -2.55
CA LEU A 304 14.53 20.68 -2.50
C LEU A 304 15.66 20.32 -3.47
N ASP A 305 15.56 19.17 -4.16
CA ASP A 305 16.51 18.73 -5.18
C ASP A 305 15.78 18.34 -6.47
N PRO A 306 15.63 19.28 -7.43
CA PRO A 306 14.90 19.05 -8.68
C PRO A 306 15.46 17.92 -9.55
N SER A 307 16.70 17.47 -9.30
CA SER A 307 17.35 16.42 -10.07
C SER A 307 17.09 15.01 -9.52
N SER A 308 16.54 14.89 -8.30
CA SER A 308 16.38 13.64 -7.59
C SER A 308 15.00 13.46 -6.97
N GLY A 309 14.88 12.59 -5.97
CA GLY A 309 13.67 12.33 -5.20
C GLY A 309 12.61 11.48 -5.90
N GLY A 310 12.80 11.10 -7.17
CA GLY A 310 11.85 10.27 -7.90
C GLY A 310 12.16 8.78 -7.76
N LEU A 311 12.55 8.15 -8.87
CA LEU A 311 12.81 6.70 -8.97
C LEU A 311 14.17 6.47 -9.65
N LEU A 312 14.97 5.57 -9.08
CA LEU A 312 16.18 5.06 -9.72
C LEU A 312 15.84 3.69 -10.31
N VAL A 313 15.97 3.52 -11.62
CA VAL A 313 15.71 2.26 -12.33
C VAL A 313 17.02 1.73 -12.92
N HIS A 314 17.40 0.53 -12.54
CA HIS A 314 18.52 -0.19 -13.13
C HIS A 314 18.00 -0.99 -14.31
N ARG A 315 18.61 -0.84 -15.49
CA ARG A 315 18.25 -1.57 -16.72
C ARG A 315 18.73 -3.04 -16.67
N ALA A 316 18.34 -3.75 -15.61
CA ALA A 316 18.58 -5.17 -15.43
C ALA A 316 17.40 -5.79 -14.69
N ASP A 317 16.86 -6.86 -15.28
CA ASP A 317 15.79 -7.64 -14.70
C ASP A 317 16.34 -8.51 -13.55
N ALA A 318 15.46 -8.85 -12.61
CA ALA A 318 15.76 -9.90 -11.65
C ALA A 318 15.93 -11.25 -12.37
N PRO A 319 16.98 -12.03 -12.06
CA PRO A 319 17.14 -13.34 -12.66
C PRO A 319 15.88 -14.23 -12.52
N PRO A 320 15.50 -15.00 -13.56
CA PRO A 320 14.28 -15.81 -13.53
C PRO A 320 14.26 -16.89 -12.45
N ASP A 321 15.44 -17.34 -12.02
CA ASP A 321 15.65 -18.35 -10.97
C ASP A 321 15.64 -17.77 -9.55
N TRP A 322 15.70 -16.44 -9.41
CA TRP A 322 15.61 -15.79 -8.11
C TRP A 322 14.18 -15.83 -7.57
N ASP A 323 14.04 -16.26 -6.33
CA ASP A 323 12.77 -16.18 -5.61
C ASP A 323 12.48 -14.74 -5.13
N PHE A 324 11.25 -14.52 -4.68
CA PHE A 324 10.82 -13.20 -4.22
C PHE A 324 11.67 -12.65 -3.07
N ALA A 325 12.11 -13.52 -2.14
CA ALA A 325 12.94 -13.09 -1.02
C ALA A 325 14.30 -12.54 -1.49
N THR A 326 14.84 -13.12 -2.56
CA THR A 326 16.12 -12.73 -3.14
C THR A 326 16.01 -11.38 -3.85
N TYR A 327 15.14 -11.24 -4.87
CA TYR A 327 15.08 -9.98 -5.65
C TYR A 327 14.32 -8.84 -4.97
N ASN A 328 13.53 -9.10 -3.92
CA ASN A 328 12.82 -8.06 -3.18
C ASN A 328 13.49 -7.69 -1.85
N GLY A 329 14.19 -8.64 -1.22
CA GLY A 329 14.62 -8.52 0.17
C GLY A 329 16.14 -8.59 0.42
N SER A 330 16.96 -8.81 -0.61
CA SER A 330 18.41 -9.08 -0.44
C SER A 330 19.29 -8.00 -1.10
N PRO A 331 19.35 -6.77 -0.56
CA PRO A 331 20.03 -5.64 -1.19
C PRO A 331 21.52 -5.87 -1.46
N GLU A 332 22.20 -6.68 -0.63
CA GLU A 332 23.61 -7.03 -0.83
C GLU A 332 23.83 -7.92 -2.07
N VAL A 333 22.95 -8.91 -2.26
CA VAL A 333 22.97 -9.82 -3.42
C VAL A 333 22.64 -9.04 -4.69
N ILE A 334 21.59 -8.23 -4.65
CA ILE A 334 21.16 -7.34 -5.74
C ILE A 334 22.29 -6.38 -6.11
N GLY A 335 22.88 -5.69 -5.13
CA GLY A 335 23.97 -4.75 -5.38
C GLY A 335 25.19 -5.41 -6.00
N SER A 336 25.53 -6.64 -5.58
CA SER A 336 26.64 -7.39 -6.17
C SER A 336 26.36 -7.79 -7.61
N TYR A 337 25.14 -8.25 -7.90
CA TYR A 337 24.68 -8.55 -9.25
C TYR A 337 24.76 -7.34 -10.18
N LEU A 338 24.20 -6.20 -9.75
CA LEU A 338 24.20 -4.96 -10.54
C LEU A 338 25.63 -4.45 -10.84
N ARG A 339 26.54 -4.51 -9.85
CA ARG A 339 27.96 -4.13 -10.05
C ARG A 339 28.68 -5.06 -11.01
N SER A 340 28.43 -6.36 -10.93
CA SER A 340 29.09 -7.35 -11.79
C SER A 340 28.77 -7.23 -13.28
N ARG A 341 27.64 -6.59 -13.60
CA ARG A 341 27.12 -6.47 -14.98
C ARG A 341 27.25 -5.07 -15.58
N ASP A 342 27.86 -4.13 -14.86
CA ASP A 342 27.97 -2.71 -15.27
C ASP A 342 26.62 -2.13 -15.75
N VAL A 343 25.57 -2.36 -14.95
CA VAL A 343 24.20 -2.07 -15.36
C VAL A 343 23.96 -0.56 -15.45
N ARG A 344 23.54 -0.10 -16.62
CA ARG A 344 23.08 1.28 -16.81
C ARG A 344 21.87 1.57 -15.93
N SER A 345 21.95 2.66 -15.17
CA SER A 345 20.87 3.14 -14.34
C SER A 345 20.29 4.45 -14.89
N VAL A 346 18.99 4.65 -14.74
CA VAL A 346 18.28 5.87 -15.12
C VAL A 346 17.60 6.40 -13.87
N GLU A 347 17.92 7.65 -13.52
CA GLU A 347 17.23 8.36 -12.45
C GLU A 347 16.14 9.23 -13.07
N ILE A 348 14.90 9.01 -12.64
CA ILE A 348 13.74 9.81 -13.02
C ILE A 348 13.50 10.80 -11.87
N PRO A 349 13.64 12.11 -12.09
CA PRO A 349 13.47 13.10 -11.04
C PRO A 349 12.00 13.21 -10.63
N TYR A 350 11.79 13.58 -9.37
CA TYR A 350 10.47 13.79 -8.81
C TYR A 350 9.74 14.96 -9.48
N ARG A 351 8.47 14.76 -9.79
CA ARG A 351 7.51 15.83 -10.09
C ARG A 351 6.14 15.39 -9.59
N ALA A 352 5.37 16.31 -9.00
CA ALA A 352 3.99 16.04 -8.65
C ALA A 352 3.19 15.65 -9.89
N ASN A 353 2.29 14.67 -9.78
CA ASN A 353 1.47 14.16 -10.87
C ASN A 353 2.26 13.48 -12.02
N ARG A 354 3.54 13.18 -11.81
CA ARG A 354 4.32 12.33 -12.71
C ARG A 354 4.16 10.87 -12.32
N ALA A 355 3.98 10.02 -13.32
CA ALA A 355 3.99 8.58 -13.23
C ALA A 355 5.16 7.98 -14.00
N VAL A 356 5.61 6.82 -13.54
CA VAL A 356 6.52 5.94 -14.26
C VAL A 356 5.80 4.61 -14.44
N VAL A 357 5.59 4.20 -15.69
CA VAL A 357 5.10 2.87 -16.05
C VAL A 357 6.32 2.07 -16.50
N PHE A 358 6.58 0.94 -15.84
CA PHE A 358 7.77 0.16 -16.14
C PHE A 358 7.59 -1.35 -15.98
N ASN A 359 8.46 -2.12 -16.66
CA ASN A 359 8.61 -3.55 -16.42
C ASN A 359 8.96 -3.77 -14.94
N SER A 360 8.05 -4.42 -14.21
CA SER A 360 8.17 -4.60 -12.77
C SER A 360 9.35 -5.50 -12.36
N ASP A 361 9.90 -6.26 -13.30
CA ASP A 361 11.06 -7.13 -13.08
C ASP A 361 12.39 -6.37 -13.01
N LEU A 362 12.42 -5.11 -13.44
CA LEU A 362 13.60 -4.26 -13.32
C LEU A 362 13.91 -3.95 -11.85
N PHE A 363 15.20 -4.04 -11.50
CA PHE A 363 15.65 -3.53 -10.22
C PHE A 363 15.47 -2.02 -10.14
N HIS A 364 14.86 -1.54 -9.08
CA HIS A 364 14.60 -0.12 -8.87
C HIS A 364 14.65 0.25 -7.38
N ALA A 365 14.88 1.53 -7.11
CA ALA A 365 14.98 2.09 -5.77
C ALA A 365 14.35 3.48 -5.72
N THR A 366 14.08 3.96 -4.50
CA THR A 366 13.78 5.37 -4.33
C THR A 366 15.08 6.17 -4.48
N ALA A 367 15.06 7.16 -5.37
CA ALA A 367 16.17 8.10 -5.51
C ALA A 367 16.32 8.94 -4.22
N GLY A 368 17.46 9.64 -4.07
CA GLY A 368 17.75 10.43 -2.86
C GLY A 368 16.62 11.43 -2.56
N VAL A 369 16.04 11.38 -1.37
CA VAL A 369 14.93 12.27 -0.99
C VAL A 369 15.49 13.42 -0.18
N ARG A 370 15.24 14.66 -0.64
CA ARG A 370 15.48 15.90 0.13
C ARG A 370 14.26 16.81 0.01
N PHE A 371 13.35 16.73 0.96
CA PHE A 371 12.09 17.48 0.95
C PHE A 371 12.04 18.50 2.09
N LYS A 372 11.24 19.56 1.92
CA LYS A 372 10.95 20.54 2.97
C LYS A 372 10.43 19.83 4.23
N PRO A 373 10.80 20.29 5.44
CA PRO A 373 10.16 19.85 6.66
C PRO A 373 8.65 20.11 6.66
N GLY A 374 7.90 19.41 7.50
CA GLY A 374 6.47 19.57 7.68
C GLY A 374 5.63 18.44 7.08
N TYR A 375 4.44 18.24 7.64
CA TYR A 375 3.59 17.09 7.36
C TYR A 375 3.21 16.97 5.88
N GLU A 376 2.78 18.08 5.29
CA GLU A 376 2.26 18.14 3.93
C GLU A 376 3.36 18.06 2.86
N ASN A 377 4.62 18.26 3.26
CA ASN A 377 5.80 18.20 2.40
C ASN A 377 6.43 16.80 2.36
N ARG A 378 5.90 15.82 3.10
CA ARG A 378 6.41 14.45 3.05
C ARG A 378 6.19 13.87 1.66
N ARG A 379 7.22 13.28 1.06
CA ARG A 379 7.15 12.63 -0.25
C ARG A 379 6.22 11.41 -0.17
N ILE A 380 5.14 11.44 -0.94
CA ILE A 380 4.19 10.33 -1.07
C ILE A 380 4.27 9.78 -2.50
N ASN A 381 4.54 8.48 -2.62
CA ASN A 381 4.35 7.74 -3.86
C ASN A 381 3.22 6.72 -3.69
N ILE A 382 2.51 6.47 -4.78
CA ILE A 382 1.50 5.43 -4.91
C ILE A 382 1.97 4.47 -5.99
N THR A 383 1.82 3.17 -5.75
CA THR A 383 2.27 2.12 -6.65
C THR A 383 1.13 1.13 -6.89
N MET A 384 0.95 0.77 -8.16
CA MET A 384 -0.03 -0.21 -8.63
C MET A 384 0.71 -1.30 -9.41
N LEU A 385 0.49 -2.55 -9.02
CA LEU A 385 1.12 -3.72 -9.63
C LEU A 385 0.10 -4.53 -10.41
N TYR A 386 0.36 -4.76 -11.70
CA TYR A 386 -0.54 -5.49 -12.59
C TYR A 386 0.11 -6.79 -13.09
N GLY A 387 -0.67 -7.87 -13.07
CA GLY A 387 -0.23 -9.19 -13.53
C GLY A 387 0.90 -9.77 -12.69
N GLU A 388 1.48 -10.89 -13.15
CA GLU A 388 2.64 -11.52 -12.52
C GLU A 388 3.79 -11.53 -13.51
N ARG A 389 5.03 -11.36 -13.05
CA ARG A 389 6.23 -11.36 -13.91
C ARG A 389 6.37 -12.66 -14.72
N ALA A 390 5.80 -13.75 -14.23
CA ALA A 390 5.76 -15.03 -14.91
C ALA A 390 4.94 -14.98 -16.22
N ASP A 391 3.96 -14.08 -16.28
CA ASP A 391 3.05 -13.90 -17.40
C ASP A 391 3.48 -12.73 -18.30
N ASP A 392 4.69 -12.16 -18.10
CA ASP A 392 5.17 -11.09 -18.96
C ASP A 392 5.48 -11.57 -20.38
N VAL A 393 4.83 -10.96 -21.36
CA VAL A 393 4.99 -11.27 -22.80
C VAL A 393 5.79 -10.22 -23.54
N HIS A 394 6.14 -9.10 -22.89
CA HIS A 394 6.82 -7.98 -23.54
C HIS A 394 8.32 -7.99 -23.30
N HIS A 395 8.78 -8.23 -22.06
CA HIS A 395 10.19 -8.07 -21.70
C HIS A 395 10.86 -9.36 -21.24
N ARG A 396 10.12 -10.47 -21.12
CA ARG A 396 10.75 -11.77 -20.89
C ARG A 396 11.60 -12.15 -22.10
N ASN A 397 12.91 -12.17 -21.91
CA ASN A 397 13.83 -12.72 -22.90
C ASN A 397 13.64 -14.25 -23.00
N PRO A 398 13.13 -14.80 -24.12
CA PRO A 398 12.92 -16.25 -24.26
C PRO A 398 14.23 -17.06 -24.33
N GLN A 399 15.39 -16.39 -24.37
CA GLN A 399 16.71 -17.03 -24.45
C GLN A 399 17.36 -17.36 -23.09
N ALA A 400 16.60 -17.35 -21.99
CA ALA A 400 17.03 -18.02 -20.77
C ALA A 400 16.86 -19.54 -20.95
N ASP A 401 17.92 -20.17 -21.49
CA ASP A 401 18.25 -21.60 -21.49
C ASP A 401 17.07 -22.61 -21.52
N PRO A 402 16.87 -23.38 -22.63
CA PRO A 402 15.78 -24.34 -22.78
C PRO A 402 15.65 -25.39 -21.65
N GLU A 403 16.72 -25.62 -20.88
CA GLU A 403 16.69 -26.55 -19.74
C GLU A 403 15.93 -26.02 -18.50
N ILE A 404 15.72 -24.69 -18.39
CA ILE A 404 15.06 -24.07 -17.22
C ILE A 404 13.53 -24.05 -17.38
N GLY A 405 13.03 -23.93 -18.62
CA GLY A 405 11.59 -23.87 -18.92
C GLY A 405 10.80 -25.11 -18.48
N ALA A 406 11.44 -26.29 -18.42
CA ALA A 406 10.81 -27.53 -17.96
C ALA A 406 10.76 -27.66 -16.43
N ARG A 407 11.56 -26.89 -15.68
CA ARG A 407 11.62 -26.94 -14.21
C ARG A 407 10.71 -25.90 -13.54
N THR A 408 10.45 -24.77 -14.20
CA THR A 408 9.62 -23.66 -13.68
C THR A 408 8.12 -23.94 -13.71
N ALA A 409 7.64 -24.79 -14.64
CA ALA A 409 6.22 -25.18 -14.71
C ALA A 409 5.76 -26.02 -13.50
N ALA A 410 6.68 -26.70 -12.80
CA ALA A 410 6.37 -27.55 -11.65
C ALA A 410 6.38 -26.79 -10.30
N THR A 411 7.05 -25.64 -10.21
CA THR A 411 7.18 -24.84 -8.98
C THR A 411 6.18 -23.68 -8.89
N ALA A 412 5.57 -23.25 -10.00
CA ALA A 412 4.56 -22.19 -10.05
C ALA A 412 3.22 -22.55 -9.36
N ALA A 413 2.96 -23.83 -9.05
CA ALA A 413 1.71 -24.29 -8.44
C ALA A 413 1.59 -23.99 -6.92
N GLY A 414 2.59 -23.38 -6.30
CA GLY A 414 2.59 -23.05 -4.87
C GLY A 414 2.78 -21.56 -4.63
N GLY A 415 1.71 -20.85 -4.24
CA GLY A 415 1.71 -19.41 -3.94
C GLY A 415 2.74 -18.96 -2.89
N ALA A 416 3.97 -18.72 -3.34
CA ALA A 416 5.13 -18.32 -2.54
C ALA A 416 5.30 -16.79 -2.40
N TRP A 417 4.35 -15.99 -2.90
CA TRP A 417 4.34 -14.52 -2.84
C TRP A 417 4.05 -13.91 -1.45
N ARG A 418 3.96 -14.72 -0.39
CA ARG A 418 3.66 -14.22 0.95
C ARG A 418 4.94 -13.84 1.66
N SER A 419 5.31 -12.56 1.60
CA SER A 419 6.34 -11.99 2.48
C SER A 419 6.12 -12.43 3.94
N ALA A 420 7.21 -12.56 4.72
CA ALA A 420 7.18 -13.03 6.11
C ALA A 420 6.25 -12.21 7.05
N ALA A 421 5.77 -11.04 6.60
CA ALA A 421 4.67 -10.29 7.22
C ALA A 421 3.31 -11.02 7.20
N PHE A 422 3.16 -12.12 6.44
CA PHE A 422 1.90 -12.83 6.20
C PHE A 422 2.00 -14.37 6.34
N ALA A 423 3.10 -14.91 6.89
CA ALA A 423 3.40 -16.35 6.87
C ALA A 423 2.85 -17.18 8.05
N ARG A 424 2.28 -16.60 9.11
CA ARG A 424 1.78 -17.39 10.26
C ARG A 424 0.29 -17.75 10.14
N ALA A 425 -0.04 -18.67 9.24
CA ALA A 425 -1.30 -19.42 9.30
C ALA A 425 -1.25 -20.73 8.49
N ARG A 426 -0.35 -21.65 8.85
CA ARG A 426 -0.55 -23.08 8.60
C ARG A 426 -0.11 -23.86 9.83
N GLY A 427 -1.07 -24.13 10.72
CA GLY A 427 -0.95 -25.12 11.78
C GLY A 427 -1.96 -26.23 11.54
N THR A 428 -1.43 -27.43 11.26
CA THR A 428 -2.03 -28.77 11.45
C THR A 428 -3.34 -29.09 10.73
N ARG A 429 -3.21 -29.78 9.59
CA ARG A 429 -4.15 -30.86 9.22
C ARG A 429 -3.82 -32.08 10.07
N ARG A 430 -4.75 -32.45 10.95
CA ARG A 430 -5.17 -33.84 11.17
C ARG A 430 -6.68 -33.83 11.29
#